data_AF-A0A1Y1R6R0-F1
#
_entry.id   AF-A0A1Y1R6R0-F1
#
_cell.length_a   1.000
_cell.length_b   1.000
_cell.length_c   1.000
_cell.angle_alpha   90.00
_cell.angle_beta   90.00
_cell.angle_gamma   90.00
#
_symmetry.space_group_name_H-M   'P 1'
#
loop_
_entity.id
_entity.type
_entity.pdbx_description
1 polymer ?
#
loop_
_entity_poly.entity_id
_entity_poly.type
_entity_poly.pdbx_seq_one_letter_code
_entity_poly.pdbx_strand_id
1 'polypeptide(L)'
;MMISKELVDSLSELVGCPQDHFTLEHIPSTFIVDGAEDAGYPFVEMLWFAREPEVQDKVASCLTQMIRRVTDDNTDIAVVFHKLVEQDYYENGEHF
;
A
#
# COMPACT_ATOMS: atom_id res chain seq x y z
N MET A 1 -13.28 2.97 2.34
CA MET A 1 -12.44 2.76 3.55
C MET A 1 -12.30 4.08 4.29
N MET A 2 -12.59 4.14 5.60
CA MET A 2 -12.63 5.40 6.38
C MET A 2 -11.30 6.17 6.40
N ILE A 3 -10.17 5.47 6.21
CA ILE A 3 -8.82 6.04 6.21
C ILE A 3 -8.30 6.45 4.82
N SER A 4 -9.04 6.19 3.74
CA SER A 4 -8.53 6.33 2.35
C SER A 4 -7.99 7.73 2.03
N LYS A 5 -8.75 8.79 2.33
CA LYS A 5 -8.33 10.17 2.06
C LYS A 5 -7.08 10.56 2.85
N GLU A 6 -7.13 10.38 4.18
CA GLU A 6 -6.01 10.73 5.07
C GLU A 6 -4.74 9.94 4.75
N LEU A 7 -4.89 8.69 4.32
CA LEU A 7 -3.78 7.87 3.86
C LEU A 7 -3.14 8.46 2.59
N VAL A 8 -3.93 8.79 1.57
CA VAL A 8 -3.40 9.41 0.34
C VAL A 8 -2.76 10.77 0.64
N ASP A 9 -3.37 11.58 1.50
CA ASP A 9 -2.82 12.87 1.93
C ASP A 9 -1.40 12.67 2.53
N SER A 10 -1.25 11.70 3.44
CA SER A 10 0.02 11.40 4.11
C SER A 10 1.07 10.81 3.16
N LEU A 11 0.66 9.90 2.28
CA LEU A 11 1.56 9.28 1.30
C LEU A 11 2.06 10.30 0.27
N SER A 12 1.19 11.19 -0.20
CA SER A 12 1.54 12.27 -1.13
C SER A 12 2.60 13.20 -0.55
N GLU A 13 2.47 13.58 0.72
CA GLU A 13 3.48 14.38 1.42
C GLU A 13 4.81 13.64 1.58
N LEU A 14 4.78 12.37 2.00
CA LEU A 14 5.99 11.57 2.24
C LEU A 14 6.77 11.23 0.95
N VAL A 15 6.05 10.90 -0.13
CA VAL A 15 6.64 10.52 -1.43
C VAL A 15 7.01 11.75 -2.26
N GLY A 16 6.38 12.90 -1.99
CA GLY A 16 6.62 14.14 -2.69
C GLY A 16 6.01 14.17 -4.10
N CYS A 17 4.86 13.52 -4.30
CA CYS A 17 4.14 13.54 -5.58
C CYS A 17 2.65 13.91 -5.39
N PRO A 18 1.97 14.40 -6.43
CA PRO A 18 0.55 14.74 -6.37
C PRO A 18 -0.35 13.58 -5.89
N GLN A 19 -1.48 13.93 -5.27
CA GLN A 19 -2.43 12.94 -4.71
C GLN A 19 -3.11 12.08 -5.77
N ASP A 20 -3.35 12.64 -6.96
CA ASP A 20 -3.95 11.96 -8.11
C ASP A 20 -3.03 10.90 -8.74
N HIS A 21 -1.76 10.82 -8.31
CA HIS A 21 -0.85 9.72 -8.66
C HIS A 21 -1.06 8.46 -7.79
N PHE A 22 -1.92 8.52 -6.77
CA PHE A 22 -2.25 7.37 -5.93
C PHE A 22 -3.61 6.80 -6.28
N THR A 23 -3.65 5.48 -6.45
CA THR A 23 -4.87 4.68 -6.47
C THR A 23 -4.89 3.74 -5.26
N LEU A 24 -6.09 3.38 -4.81
CA LEU A 24 -6.30 2.46 -3.70
C LEU A 24 -7.32 1.42 -4.13
N GLU A 25 -6.91 0.15 -4.10
CA GLU A 25 -7.78 -0.98 -4.40
C GLU A 25 -8.05 -1.78 -3.12
N HIS A 26 -9.31 -2.17 -2.93
CA HIS A 26 -9.68 -3.12 -1.90
C HIS A 26 -10.00 -4.46 -2.58
N ILE A 27 -9.10 -5.43 -2.43
CA ILE A 27 -9.21 -6.74 -3.06
C ILE A 27 -9.77 -7.73 -2.03
N PRO A 28 -11.03 -8.19 -2.17
CA PRO A 28 -11.57 -9.22 -1.30
C PRO A 28 -10.86 -10.55 -1.57
N SER A 29 -10.33 -11.18 -0.53
CA SER A 29 -9.68 -12.48 -0.60
C SER A 29 -10.06 -13.35 0.61
N THR A 30 -9.91 -14.66 0.47
CA THR A 30 -10.12 -15.64 1.55
C THR A 30 -8.78 -16.31 1.83
N PHE A 31 -8.29 -16.17 3.06
CA PHE A 31 -7.09 -16.84 3.50
C PHE A 31 -7.43 -18.30 3.84
N ILE A 32 -6.53 -19.22 3.49
CA ILE A 32 -6.67 -20.64 3.80
C ILE A 32 -5.38 -21.11 4.48
N VAL A 33 -5.50 -21.60 5.71
CA VAL A 33 -4.40 -22.13 6.53
C VAL A 33 -4.78 -23.52 7.02
N ASP A 34 -3.88 -24.49 6.86
CA ASP A 34 -4.10 -25.89 7.25
C ASP A 34 -5.42 -26.51 6.72
N GLY A 35 -5.85 -26.06 5.53
CA GLY A 35 -7.06 -26.55 4.88
C GLY A 35 -8.37 -25.95 5.39
N ALA A 36 -8.32 -24.93 6.25
CA ALA A 36 -9.47 -24.20 6.74
C ALA A 36 -9.40 -22.71 6.36
N GLU A 37 -10.56 -22.06 6.25
CA GLU A 37 -10.62 -20.60 6.12
C GLU A 37 -10.03 -19.94 7.37
N ASP A 38 -9.24 -18.90 7.14
CA ASP A 38 -8.60 -18.11 8.18
C ASP A 38 -9.01 -16.65 8.04
N ALA A 39 -9.05 -15.92 9.15
CA ALA A 39 -9.37 -14.50 9.15
C ALA A 39 -8.32 -13.66 8.41
N GLY A 40 -7.11 -14.21 8.23
CA GLY A 40 -6.00 -13.57 7.60
C GLY A 40 -5.57 -12.32 8.36
N TYR A 41 -4.90 -11.44 7.63
CA TYR A 41 -4.48 -10.14 8.14
C TYR A 41 -4.36 -9.14 6.98
N PRO A 42 -4.39 -7.84 7.25
CA PRO A 42 -4.16 -6.82 6.22
C PRO A 42 -2.81 -7.03 5.52
N PHE A 43 -2.89 -7.26 4.21
CA PHE A 43 -1.74 -7.38 3.34
C PHE A 43 -1.79 -6.26 2.31
N VAL A 44 -0.79 -5.38 2.32
CA VAL A 44 -0.72 -4.24 1.40
C VAL A 44 0.43 -4.43 0.43
N GLU A 45 0.08 -4.36 -0.85
CA GLU A 45 1.03 -4.31 -1.95
C GLU A 45 1.11 -2.86 -2.47
N MET A 46 2.30 -2.29 -2.48
CA MET A 46 2.57 -0.98 -3.03
C MET A 46 3.37 -1.11 -4.32
N LEU A 47 2.68 -0.93 -5.44
CA LEU A 47 3.28 -0.81 -6.77
C LEU A 47 3.69 0.65 -6.96
N TRP A 48 4.98 0.91 -7.10
CA TRP A 48 5.49 2.29 -7.15
C TRP A 48 6.83 2.39 -7.86
N PHE A 49 7.16 3.59 -8.35
CA PHE A 49 8.54 3.92 -8.70
C PHE A 49 9.34 4.14 -7.44
N ALA A 50 10.45 3.42 -7.30
CA ALA A 50 11.25 3.43 -6.08
C ALA A 50 11.66 4.86 -5.67
N ARG A 51 11.74 5.08 -4.35
CA ARG A 51 12.38 6.24 -3.75
C ARG A 51 13.60 5.79 -2.96
N GLU A 52 14.31 6.75 -2.38
CA GLU A 52 15.38 6.47 -1.43
C GLU A 52 14.88 5.56 -0.30
N PRO A 53 15.72 4.65 0.22
CA PRO A 53 15.32 3.68 1.25
C PRO A 53 14.62 4.30 2.47
N GLU A 54 15.08 5.47 2.91
CA GLU A 54 14.47 6.19 4.04
C GLU A 54 13.00 6.58 3.78
N VAL A 55 12.66 6.93 2.53
CA VAL A 55 11.27 7.24 2.14
C VAL A 55 10.43 5.97 2.15
N GLN A 56 10.98 4.85 1.65
CA GLN A 56 10.29 3.56 1.68
C GLN A 56 9.94 3.13 3.12
N ASP A 57 10.88 3.28 4.06
CA ASP A 57 10.67 2.94 5.47
C ASP A 57 9.60 3.83 6.12
N LYS A 58 9.61 5.14 5.82
CA LYS A 58 8.58 6.07 6.30
C LYS A 58 7.20 5.73 5.74
N VAL A 59 7.12 5.38 4.46
CA VAL A 59 5.88 4.96 3.81
C VAL A 59 5.35 3.66 4.43
N ALA A 60 6.22 2.66 4.66
CA ALA A 60 5.84 1.41 5.31
C ALA A 60 5.28 1.65 6.72
N SER A 61 5.94 2.52 7.50
CA SER A 61 5.47 2.92 8.83
C SER A 61 4.13 3.65 8.76
N CYS A 62 3.95 4.58 7.81
CA CYS A 62 2.70 5.31 7.62
C CYS A 62 1.53 4.36 7.29
N LEU A 63 1.70 3.47 6.32
CA LEU A 63 0.71 2.46 5.95
C LEU A 63 0.31 1.60 7.15
N THR A 64 1.31 1.09 7.89
CA THR A 64 1.09 0.25 9.06
C THR A 64 0.29 0.99 10.14
N GLN A 65 0.65 2.24 10.46
CA GLN A 65 -0.07 3.05 11.45
C GLN A 65 -1.50 3.38 11.02
N MET A 66 -1.71 3.69 9.74
CA MET A 66 -3.05 3.99 9.22
C MET A 66 -3.96 2.77 9.25
N ILE A 67 -3.45 1.60 8.87
CA ILE A 67 -4.20 0.33 8.91
C ILE A 67 -4.47 -0.11 10.34
N ARG A 68 -3.52 0.09 11.26
CA ARG A 68 -3.71 -0.20 12.69
C ARG A 68 -4.92 0.54 13.28
N ARG A 69 -5.26 1.74 12.79
CA ARG A 69 -6.44 2.49 13.26
C ARG A 69 -7.79 1.83 12.93
N VAL A 70 -7.80 0.85 12.03
CA VAL A 70 -9.00 0.15 11.58
C VAL A 70 -8.89 -1.37 11.77
N THR A 71 -7.90 -1.85 12.51
CA THR A 71 -7.62 -3.27 12.77
C THR A 71 -7.28 -3.48 14.24
N ASP A 72 -7.55 -4.66 14.78
CA ASP A 72 -7.28 -4.97 16.20
C ASP A 72 -5.78 -4.94 16.51
N ASP A 73 -5.38 -4.50 17.70
CA ASP A 73 -3.96 -4.31 18.08
C ASP A 73 -3.08 -5.56 17.97
N ASN A 74 -3.68 -6.74 18.02
CA ASN A 74 -2.98 -8.02 17.96
C ASN A 74 -2.87 -8.60 16.54
N THR A 75 -3.50 -7.98 15.54
CA THR A 75 -3.47 -8.46 14.16
C THR A 75 -2.16 -8.04 13.50
N ASP A 76 -1.46 -8.94 12.83
CA ASP A 76 -0.27 -8.58 12.04
C ASP A 76 -0.65 -7.66 10.88
N ILE A 77 0.29 -6.85 10.40
CA ILE A 77 0.09 -6.00 9.21
C ILE A 77 1.33 -6.17 8.35
N ALA A 78 1.15 -6.57 7.10
CA ALA A 78 2.25 -6.71 6.14
C ALA A 78 2.15 -5.64 5.06
N VAL A 79 3.30 -5.07 4.72
CA VAL A 79 3.47 -4.15 3.60
C VAL A 79 4.61 -4.68 2.73
N VAL A 80 4.34 -4.85 1.44
CA VAL A 80 5.32 -5.26 0.43
C VAL A 80 5.39 -4.21 -0.66
N PHE A 81 6.60 -3.91 -1.13
CA PHE A 81 6.84 -2.96 -2.21
C PHE A 81 7.23 -3.69 -3.48
N HIS A 82 6.51 -3.39 -4.56
CA HIS A 82 6.84 -3.79 -5.92
C HIS A 82 7.37 -2.58 -6.67
N LYS A 83 8.68 -2.57 -6.95
CA LYS A 83 9.31 -1.51 -7.71
C LYS A 83 8.94 -1.65 -9.18
N LEU A 84 8.29 -0.64 -9.71
CA LEU A 84 7.97 -0.51 -11.13
C LEU A 84 9.20 -0.03 -11.89
N VAL A 85 9.29 -0.45 -13.15
CA VAL A 85 10.31 0.02 -14.10
C VAL A 85 9.60 0.97 -15.06
N GLU A 86 10.13 2.19 -15.22
CA GLU A 86 9.50 3.27 -16.02
C GLU A 86 9.17 2.83 -17.44
N GLN A 87 10.11 2.16 -18.13
CA GLN A 87 9.92 1.62 -19.48
C GLN A 87 8.80 0.57 -19.61
N ASP A 88 8.39 -0.07 -18.50
CA ASP A 88 7.38 -1.12 -18.47
C ASP A 88 6.02 -0.60 -17.96
N TYR A 89 5.96 0.67 -17.53
CA TYR A 89 4.74 1.31 -17.03
C TYR A 89 4.22 2.30 -18.07
N TYR A 90 3.01 2.05 -18.59
CA TYR A 90 2.39 2.86 -19.62
C TYR A 90 1.12 3.52 -19.11
N GLU A 91 0.99 4.83 -19.35
CA GLU A 91 -0.22 5.61 -19.12
C GLU A 91 -0.69 6.20 -20.45
N ASN A 92 -1.95 5.97 -20.82
CA ASN A 92 -2.52 6.39 -22.11
C ASN A 92 -1.71 5.95 -23.35
N GLY A 93 -0.95 4.85 -23.24
CA GLY A 93 -0.13 4.30 -24.32
C GLY A 93 1.29 4.86 -24.41
N GLU A 94 1.68 5.76 -23.52
CA GLU A 94 3.05 6.30 -23.41
C GLU A 94 3.69 5.83 -22.10
N HIS A 95 4.98 5.49 -22.12
CA HIS A 95 5.67 5.06 -20.91
C HIS A 95 6.20 6.26 -20.12
N PHE A 96 6.45 6.03 -18.82
CA PHE A 96 7.08 7.02 -17.95
C PHE A 96 8.57 7.21 -18.26
#